data_AF-A0A948FVV2-F1
#
_entry.id   AF-A0A948FVV2-F1
#
_cell.length_a   1.000
_cell.length_b   1.000
_cell.length_c   1.000
_cell.angle_alpha   90.00
_cell.angle_beta   90.00
_cell.angle_gamma   90.00
#
_symmetry.space_group_name_H-M   'P 1'
#
loop_
_entity.id
_entity.type
_entity.pdbx_description
1 polymer ?
#
loop_
_entity_poly.entity_id
_entity_poly.type
_entity_poly.pdbx_seq_one_letter_code
_entity_poly.pdbx_strand_id
1 'polypeptide(L)' 'MTRDTTLRQAQLEMRWIPVTDPNGRHRMETVWLTPDQVAAHATTHAA' A
#
# COMPACT_ATOMS: atom_id res chain seq x y z
N MET A 1 -30.80 10.06 14.54
CA MET A 1 -30.23 9.37 13.36
C MET A 1 -28.72 9.33 13.56
N THR A 2 -28.24 8.34 14.30
CA THR A 2 -26.80 8.15 14.54
C THR A 2 -26.28 7.34 13.37
N ARG A 3 -25.47 7.95 12.50
CA ARG A 3 -24.75 7.19 11.48
C ARG A 3 -23.70 6.38 12.22
N ASP A 4 -24.01 5.12 12.51
CA ASP A 4 -23.03 4.09 12.84
C ASP A 4 -22.18 3.80 11.60
N THR A 5 -21.40 4.80 11.18
CA THR A 5 -20.28 4.57 10.30
C THR A 5 -19.21 4.01 11.21
N THR A 6 -19.24 2.69 11.42
CA THR A 6 -18.07 1.96 11.89
C THR A 6 -16.99 2.11 10.82
N LEU A 7 -16.33 3.26 10.83
CA LEU A 7 -14.98 3.46 10.32
C LEU A 7 -14.14 2.47 11.12
N ARG A 8 -14.13 1.20 10.69
CA ARG A 8 -12.99 0.32 10.97
C ARG A 8 -11.80 1.14 10.52
N GLN A 9 -11.05 1.69 11.48
CA GLN A 9 -9.81 2.40 11.20
C GLN A 9 -8.96 1.40 10.45
N ALA A 10 -8.89 1.52 9.13
CA ALA A 10 -8.08 0.64 8.32
C ALA A 10 -6.65 0.80 8.83
N GLN A 11 -6.11 -0.25 9.44
CA GLN A 11 -4.77 -0.22 10.00
C GLN A 11 -3.80 0.05 8.86
N LEU A 12 -3.12 1.19 8.90
CA LEU A 12 -2.12 1.51 7.89
C LEU A 12 -0.84 0.74 8.19
N GLU A 13 -0.28 0.12 7.16
CA GLU A 13 1.02 -0.54 7.19
C GLU A 13 2.03 0.27 6.38
N MET A 14 3.21 0.49 6.95
CA MET A 14 4.32 1.11 6.21
C MET A 14 5.00 0.05 5.35
N ARG A 15 5.08 0.30 4.04
CA ARG A 15 5.73 -0.60 3.08
C ARG A 15 6.72 0.15 2.20
N TRP A 16 7.79 -0.54 1.83
CA TRP A 16 8.70 -0.12 0.77
C TRP A 16 8.16 -0.63 -0.57
N ILE A 17 7.87 0.27 -1.51
CA ILE A 17 7.40 -0.09 -2.84
C ILE A 17 8.45 0.31 -3.90
N PRO A 18 8.69 -0.55 -4.91
CA PRO A 18 9.49 -0.17 -6.06
C PRO A 18 8.71 0.83 -6.92
N VAL A 19 9.37 1.94 -7.28
CA VAL A 19 8.81 2.98 -8.15
C VAL A 19 9.75 3.17 -9.33
N THR A 20 9.18 3.21 -10.53
CA THR A 20 9.88 3.60 -11.75
C THR A 20 9.51 5.03 -12.06
N ASP A 21 10.50 5.92 -12.11
CA ASP A 21 10.29 7.31 -12.47
C ASP A 21 10.10 7.49 -13.99
N PRO A 22 9.66 8.68 -14.45
CA PRO A 22 9.48 8.93 -15.89
C PRO A 22 10.76 8.80 -16.73
N ASN A 23 11.93 8.87 -16.10
CA ASN A 23 13.23 8.70 -16.76
C ASN A 23 13.66 7.22 -16.79
N GLY A 24 12.81 6.30 -16.32
CA GLY A 24 13.10 4.87 -16.25
C GLY A 24 13.97 4.45 -15.06
N ARG A 25 14.23 5.33 -14.10
CA ARG A 25 15.03 5.00 -12.92
C ARG A 25 14.18 4.28 -11.88
N HIS A 26 14.69 3.16 -11.37
CA HIS A 26 14.10 2.42 -10.27
C HIS A 26 14.59 2.94 -8.92
N ARG A 27 13.66 3.13 -7.97
CA ARG A 27 13.95 3.46 -6.57
C ARG A 27 12.93 2.82 -5.64
N MET A 28 13.21 2.85 -4.34
CA MET A 28 12.28 2.41 -3.31
C MET A 28 11.67 3.62 -2.60
N GLU A 29 10.35 3.61 -2.37
CA GLU A 29 9.64 4.65 -1.62
C GLU A 29 8.86 4.05 -0.45
N THR A 30 8.81 4.75 0.69
CA THR A 30 7.98 4.39 1.85
C THR A 30 6.58 4.95 1.70
N VAL A 31 5.58 4.08 1.74
CA VAL A 31 4.16 4.47 1.64
C VAL A 31 3.36 3.80 2.75
N TRP A 32 2.36 4.51 3.27
CA TRP A 32 1.35 3.95 4.17
C TRP A 32 0.20 3.38 3.35
N LEU A 33 -0.06 2.08 3.49
CA LEU A 33 -1.05 1.34 2.73
C LEU A 33 -2.08 0.71 3.66
N THR A 34 -3.32 0.57 3.20
CA THR A 34 -4.29 -0.30 3.87
C THR A 34 -3.91 -1.77 3.63
N PRO A 35 -4.39 -2.73 4.46
CA PRO A 35 -4.03 -4.14 4.29
C PRO A 35 -4.43 -4.70 2.92
N ASP A 36 -5.56 -4.23 2.36
CA ASP A 36 -6.03 -4.62 1.03
C ASP A 36 -5.08 -4.13 -0.08
N GLN A 37 -4.51 -2.93 0.08
CA GLN A 37 -3.51 -2.40 -0.83
C GLN A 37 -2.19 -3.17 -0.72
N VAL A 38 -1.79 -3.56 0.50
CA VAL A 38 -0.62 -4.40 0.71
C VAL A 38 -0.77 -5.74 -0.01
N ALA A 39 -1.94 -6.38 0.08
CA ALA A 39 -2.20 -7.64 -0.61
C ALA A 39 -2.11 -7.52 -2.14
N ALA A 40 -2.52 -6.37 -2.71
CA ALA A 40 -2.40 -6.09 -4.15
C ALA A 40 -0.95 -5.77 -4.59
N HIS A 41 -0.16 -5.15 -3.72
CA HIS A 41 1.25 -4.81 -3.98
C HIS A 41 2.24 -5.94 -3.67
N ALA A 42 1.79 -7.05 -3.08
CA ALA A 42 2.56 -8.27 -2.97
C ALA A 42 2.70 -8.92 -4.35
N THR A 43 3.49 -8.29 -5.23
CA THR A 43 3.91 -8.88 -6.49
C THR A 43 4.60 -10.20 -6.15
N THR A 44 4.01 -11.30 -6.65
CA THR A 44 4.49 -12.68 -6.56
C THR A 44 6.01 -12.73 -6.43
N HIS A 45 6.51 -13.21 -5.28
CA HIS A 45 7.90 -13.60 -5.15
C HIS A 45 8.10 -14.72 -6.18
N ALA A 46 8.62 -14.39 -7.36
CA ALA A 46 9.03 -15.38 -8.33
C ALA A 46 10.23 -16.12 -7.70
N ALA A 47 9.95 -17.33 -7.24
CA ALA A 47 10.93 -18.28 -6.76
C ALA A 47 11.89 -18.71 -7.88
#